data_AF-A0A7R9ZMM1-F1
#
_entry.id   AF-A0A7R9ZMM1-F1
#
_cell.length_a   1.000
_cell.length_b   1.000
_cell.length_c   1.000
_cell.angle_alpha   90.00
_cell.angle_beta   90.00
_cell.angle_gamma   90.00
#
_symmetry.space_group_name_H-M   'P 1'
#
loop_
_entity.id
_entity.type
_entity.pdbx_description
1 polymer ?
#
loop_
_entity_poly.entity_id
_entity_poly.type
_entity_poly.pdbx_seq_one_letter_code
_entity_poly.pdbx_strand_id
1 'polypeptide(L)'
;GDTVGLTNFCDYFTTIKGGCILWGIALLAAGQSSAITTTYTGQYVMDGFLQMQIPVQWRAIITRFIAITPCVIVSILFPKNLNAMVNIVNASLSFLLPFALTPLIKFNCSHRVMGKEHASRGMEKFVLHLFAILVWGINAVALSTNGGGFFGDIRGRGDGTWGLLVVELLIQTLYAWWNWYTLFGGVAEVEYHEAPVILLDSRHDDFQQALNEELQDDNDDDDDDGMRLTHPYSDDVDGDDPMIFS
;
A
#
# COMPACT_ATOMS: atom_id res chain seq x y z
N GLY A 1 -17.08 26.33 24.62
CA GLY A 1 -17.91 25.41 23.82
C GLY A 1 -17.02 24.99 22.69
N ASP A 2 -16.17 24.02 22.98
CA ASP A 2 -14.84 23.97 22.38
C ASP A 2 -14.85 23.03 21.19
N THR A 3 -14.65 23.62 20.01
CA THR A 3 -14.44 22.90 18.77
C THR A 3 -13.11 22.16 18.84
N VAL A 4 -13.17 20.88 19.21
CA VAL A 4 -12.11 19.89 19.05
C VAL A 4 -11.82 19.67 17.56
N GLY A 5 -10.97 20.53 16.99
CA GLY A 5 -10.42 20.39 15.64
C GLY A 5 -8.98 19.87 15.67
N LEU A 6 -8.54 19.19 14.60
CA LEU A 6 -7.17 18.69 14.42
C LEU A 6 -6.09 19.75 14.66
N THR A 7 -6.42 21.04 14.56
CA THR A 7 -5.52 22.15 14.84
C THR A 7 -5.14 22.28 16.32
N ASN A 8 -6.00 21.85 17.27
CA ASN A 8 -5.70 21.84 18.71
C ASN A 8 -4.93 20.57 19.16
N PHE A 9 -4.78 19.58 18.28
CA PHE A 9 -4.09 18.33 18.60
C PHE A 9 -2.58 18.54 18.79
N CYS A 10 -2.01 19.53 18.09
CA CYS A 10 -0.60 19.92 18.21
C CYS A 10 -0.30 20.53 19.60
N ASP A 11 -1.24 21.32 20.14
CA ASP A 11 -1.13 21.90 21.49
C ASP A 11 -1.28 20.85 22.59
N TYR A 12 -2.04 19.78 22.35
CA TYR A 12 -2.09 18.63 23.25
C TYR A 12 -0.77 17.86 23.28
N PHE A 13 -0.11 17.71 22.13
CA PHE A 13 1.16 17.02 22.02
C PHE A 13 2.33 17.76 22.68
N THR A 14 2.30 19.10 22.70
CA THR A 14 3.28 19.91 23.44
C THR A 14 3.02 19.91 24.95
N THR A 15 1.78 19.63 25.38
CA THR A 15 1.40 19.50 26.79
C THR A 15 1.85 18.15 27.39
N ILE A 16 1.99 17.11 26.58
CA ILE A 16 2.49 15.79 26.99
C ILE A 16 4.03 15.81 27.01
N LYS A 17 4.64 15.48 28.16
CA LYS A 17 6.10 15.29 28.26
C LYS A 17 6.55 14.20 27.28
N GLY A 18 7.31 14.57 26.26
CA GLY A 18 7.81 13.65 25.22
C GLY A 18 6.89 13.47 24.01
N GLY A 19 5.75 14.18 23.93
CA GLY A 19 4.83 14.06 22.80
C GLY A 19 5.50 14.34 21.45
N CYS A 20 6.27 15.42 21.32
CA CYS A 20 6.97 15.73 20.06
C CYS A 20 7.94 14.61 19.62
N ILE A 21 8.57 13.92 20.57
CA ILE A 21 9.47 12.80 20.29
C ILE A 21 8.67 11.60 19.80
N LEU A 22 7.57 11.25 20.48
CA LEU A 22 6.66 10.18 20.05
C LEU A 22 6.08 10.44 18.65
N TRP A 23 5.69 11.69 18.36
CA TRP A 23 5.22 12.07 17.02
C TRP A 23 6.32 11.95 15.97
N GLY A 24 7.55 12.37 16.28
CA GLY A 24 8.70 12.19 15.41
C GLY A 24 9.01 10.71 15.13
N ILE A 25 8.98 9.86 16.15
CA ILE A 25 9.16 8.40 16.02
C ILE A 25 8.03 7.81 15.17
N ALA A 26 6.77 8.20 15.40
CA ALA A 26 5.63 7.73 14.62
C ALA A 26 5.74 8.10 13.14
N LEU A 27 6.16 9.33 12.82
CA LEU A 27 6.41 9.76 11.43
C LEU A 27 7.57 8.98 10.79
N LEU A 28 8.64 8.72 11.54
CA LEU A 28 9.77 7.93 11.06
C LEU A 28 9.35 6.48 10.78
N ALA A 29 8.61 5.87 11.70
CA ALA A 29 8.08 4.51 11.56
C ALA A 29 7.12 4.40 10.35
N ALA A 30 6.20 5.36 10.18
CA ALA A 30 5.31 5.41 9.02
C ALA A 30 6.10 5.54 7.70
N GLY A 31 7.18 6.34 7.69
CA GLY A 31 8.06 6.50 6.54
C GLY A 31 8.79 5.22 6.15
N GLN A 32 9.27 4.44 7.13
CA GLN A 32 9.93 3.15 6.85
C GLN A 32 8.95 2.11 6.31
N SER A 33 7.77 1.97 6.94
CA SER A 33 6.74 1.03 6.48
C SER A 33 6.32 1.32 5.03
N SER A 34 6.05 2.59 4.69
CA SER A 34 5.68 2.98 3.33
C SER A 34 6.78 2.67 2.30
N ALA A 35 8.06 2.80 2.67
CA ALA A 35 9.16 2.52 1.76
C ALA A 35 9.23 1.03 1.39
N ILE A 36 9.06 0.15 2.38
CA ILE A 36 9.06 -1.30 2.19
C ILE A 36 7.87 -1.73 1.31
N THR A 37 6.67 -1.24 1.59
CA THR A 37 5.50 -1.56 0.76
C THR A 37 5.66 -1.07 -0.69
N THR A 38 6.29 0.09 -0.88
CA THR A 38 6.53 0.66 -2.22
C THR A 38 7.52 -0.19 -3.03
N THR A 39 8.59 -0.72 -2.41
CA THR A 39 9.56 -1.56 -3.12
C THR A 39 8.98 -2.91 -3.50
N TYR A 40 8.19 -3.54 -2.63
CA TYR A 40 7.53 -4.81 -2.96
C TYR A 40 6.42 -4.63 -3.99
N THR A 41 5.53 -3.63 -3.83
CA THR A 41 4.47 -3.36 -4.81
C THR A 41 5.06 -3.02 -6.18
N GLY A 42 6.13 -2.23 -6.20
CA GLY A 42 6.86 -1.89 -7.43
C GLY A 42 7.47 -3.11 -8.12
N GLN A 43 7.88 -4.14 -7.39
CA GLN A 43 8.35 -5.41 -7.96
C GLN A 43 7.24 -6.12 -8.73
N TYR A 44 6.10 -6.37 -8.10
CA TYR A 44 4.98 -7.04 -8.76
C TYR A 44 4.45 -6.29 -9.98
N VAL A 45 4.34 -4.96 -9.89
CA VAL A 45 3.88 -4.13 -11.02
C VAL A 45 4.88 -4.19 -12.17
N MET A 46 6.19 -4.11 -11.90
CA MET A 46 7.18 -4.09 -12.97
C MET A 46 7.40 -5.46 -13.60
N ASP A 47 7.34 -6.53 -12.81
CA ASP A 47 7.42 -7.90 -13.33
C ASP A 47 6.17 -8.25 -14.14
N GLY A 48 4.99 -7.79 -13.71
CA GLY A 48 3.72 -8.01 -14.40
C GLY A 48 3.55 -7.17 -15.68
N PHE A 49 3.81 -5.86 -15.62
CA PHE A 49 3.53 -4.94 -16.73
C PHE A 49 4.73 -4.66 -17.65
N LEU A 50 5.95 -4.57 -17.10
CA LEU A 50 7.15 -4.22 -17.87
C LEU A 50 8.06 -5.44 -18.13
N GLN A 51 7.79 -6.60 -17.50
CA GLN A 51 8.61 -7.82 -17.54
C GLN A 51 10.11 -7.54 -17.31
N MET A 52 10.42 -6.54 -16.48
CA MET A 52 11.76 -6.02 -16.28
C MET A 52 12.24 -6.31 -14.86
N GLN A 53 13.24 -7.19 -14.75
CA GLN A 53 13.80 -7.62 -13.48
C GLN A 53 14.97 -6.72 -13.09
N ILE A 54 14.69 -5.67 -12.32
CA ILE A 54 15.71 -4.82 -11.69
C ILE A 54 15.85 -5.24 -10.21
N PRO A 55 17.08 -5.41 -9.68
CA PRO A 55 17.31 -5.69 -8.27
C PRO A 55 16.68 -4.65 -7.34
N VAL A 56 16.16 -5.13 -6.19
CA VAL A 56 15.36 -4.34 -5.23
C VAL A 56 16.09 -3.09 -4.72
N GLN A 57 17.38 -3.22 -4.43
CA GLN A 57 18.21 -2.16 -3.88
C GLN A 57 18.33 -0.97 -4.84
N TRP A 58 18.63 -1.24 -6.12
CA TRP A 58 18.73 -0.20 -7.14
C TRP A 58 17.40 0.46 -7.42
N ARG A 59 16.32 -0.33 -7.45
CA ARG A 59 14.96 0.17 -7.60
C ARG A 59 14.56 1.12 -6.46
N ALA A 60 14.89 0.77 -5.22
CA ALA A 60 14.60 1.59 -4.05
C ALA A 60 15.37 2.92 -4.06
N ILE A 61 16.64 2.89 -4.47
CA ILE A 61 17.46 4.11 -4.56
C ILE A 61 16.92 5.05 -5.64
N ILE A 62 16.60 4.52 -6.83
CA ILE A 62 16.11 5.32 -7.95
C ILE A 62 14.77 5.97 -7.62
N THR A 63 13.80 5.21 -7.10
CA THR A 63 12.48 5.75 -6.75
C THR A 63 12.54 6.75 -5.61
N ARG A 64 13.40 6.52 -4.60
CA ARG A 64 13.66 7.51 -3.54
C ARG A 64 14.30 8.77 -4.09
N PHE A 65 15.27 8.66 -4.99
CA PHE A 65 15.92 9.83 -5.60
C PHE A 65 14.89 10.68 -6.36
N ILE A 66 14.10 10.03 -7.22
CA ILE A 66 13.04 10.70 -8.00
C ILE A 66 11.99 11.35 -7.08
N ALA A 67 11.61 10.72 -5.97
CA ALA A 67 10.65 11.27 -5.03
C ALA A 67 11.22 12.44 -4.18
N ILE A 68 12.49 12.35 -3.77
CA ILE A 68 13.13 13.33 -2.91
C ILE A 68 13.51 14.60 -3.70
N THR A 69 13.95 14.47 -4.96
CA THR A 69 14.35 15.61 -5.79
C THR A 69 13.32 16.76 -5.82
N PRO A 70 12.04 16.56 -6.18
CA PRO A 70 11.06 17.65 -6.21
C PRO A 70 10.78 18.19 -4.80
N CYS A 71 10.79 17.33 -3.79
CA CYS A 71 10.56 17.72 -2.40
C CYS A 71 11.64 18.68 -1.88
N VAL A 72 12.91 18.36 -2.15
CA VAL A 72 14.06 19.19 -1.75
C VAL A 72 14.06 20.53 -2.49
N ILE A 73 13.80 20.53 -3.80
CA ILE A 73 13.75 21.76 -4.61
C ILE A 73 12.67 22.70 -4.06
N VAL A 74 11.46 22.18 -3.80
CA VAL A 74 10.35 22.99 -3.27
C VAL A 74 10.65 23.45 -1.84
N SER A 75 11.26 22.61 -1.00
CA SER A 75 11.62 22.97 0.37
C SER A 75 12.59 24.17 0.43
N ILE A 76 13.58 24.21 -0.48
CA ILE A 76 14.56 25.30 -0.54
C ILE A 76 13.95 26.58 -1.11
N LEU A 77 13.19 26.49 -2.21
CA LEU A 77 12.69 27.67 -2.90
C LEU A 77 11.42 28.25 -2.24
N PHE A 78 10.58 27.39 -1.67
CA PHE A 78 9.26 27.76 -1.17
C PHE A 78 8.86 26.97 0.10
N PRO A 79 9.47 27.24 1.26
CA PRO A 79 9.23 26.48 2.49
C PRO A 79 7.76 26.53 2.96
N LYS A 80 7.01 27.58 2.60
CA LYS A 80 5.58 27.71 2.94
C LYS A 80 4.66 26.87 2.04
N ASN A 81 5.17 26.32 0.94
CA ASN A 81 4.39 25.60 -0.07
C ASN A 81 4.50 24.07 0.04
N LEU A 82 5.13 23.52 1.08
CA LEU A 82 5.19 22.08 1.30
C LEU A 82 3.80 21.44 1.39
N ASN A 83 2.85 22.11 2.07
CA ASN A 83 1.46 21.67 2.14
C ASN A 83 0.80 21.63 0.76
N ALA A 84 1.11 22.58 -0.13
CA ALA A 84 0.61 22.57 -1.50
C ALA A 84 1.16 21.37 -2.29
N MET A 85 2.42 20.99 -2.08
CA MET A 85 3.01 19.80 -2.69
C MET A 85 2.31 18.52 -2.21
N VAL A 86 2.05 18.40 -0.91
CA VAL A 86 1.29 17.27 -0.33
C VAL A 86 -0.11 17.19 -0.93
N ASN A 87 -0.80 18.33 -1.07
CA ASN A 87 -2.11 18.39 -1.70
C ASN A 87 -2.08 17.90 -3.16
N ILE A 88 -1.04 18.24 -3.93
CA ILE A 88 -0.88 17.76 -5.31
C ILE A 88 -0.66 16.24 -5.37
N VAL A 89 0.12 15.68 -4.44
CA VAL A 89 0.34 14.22 -4.35
C VAL A 89 -0.97 13.51 -4.01
N ASN A 90 -1.74 14.02 -3.04
CA ASN A 90 -3.04 13.47 -2.66
C ASN A 90 -4.06 13.56 -3.81
N ALA A 91 -4.07 14.67 -4.55
CA ALA A 91 -4.90 14.80 -5.75
C ALA A 91 -4.50 13.79 -6.82
N SER A 92 -3.19 13.58 -7.04
CA SER A 92 -2.68 12.59 -7.99
C SER A 92 -3.10 11.16 -7.62
N LEU A 93 -3.03 10.80 -6.33
CA LEU A 93 -3.51 9.51 -5.82
C LEU A 93 -5.00 9.30 -6.06
N SER A 94 -5.80 10.36 -5.90
CA SER A 94 -7.25 10.32 -6.14
C SER A 94 -7.60 9.99 -7.59
N PHE A 95 -6.77 10.37 -8.55
CA PHE A 95 -6.91 9.95 -9.95
C PHE A 95 -6.50 8.49 -10.17
N LEU A 96 -5.44 8.02 -9.51
CA LEU A 96 -4.92 6.66 -9.67
C LEU A 96 -5.84 5.59 -9.06
N LEU A 97 -6.49 5.92 -7.93
CA LEU A 97 -7.30 4.98 -7.14
C LEU A 97 -8.39 4.26 -7.94
N PRO A 98 -9.31 4.95 -8.66
CA PRO A 98 -10.34 4.24 -9.41
C PRO A 98 -9.77 3.47 -10.60
N PHE A 99 -8.66 3.92 -11.19
CA PHE A 99 -8.00 3.22 -12.30
C PHE A 99 -7.41 1.87 -11.86
N ALA A 100 -6.84 1.80 -10.65
CA ALA A 100 -6.34 0.55 -10.09
C ALA A 100 -7.46 -0.34 -9.54
N LEU A 101 -8.45 0.25 -8.85
CA LEU A 101 -9.49 -0.49 -8.13
C LEU A 101 -10.51 -1.15 -9.06
N THR A 102 -10.96 -0.45 -10.10
CA THR A 102 -11.99 -0.94 -11.02
C THR A 102 -11.61 -2.24 -11.75
N PRO A 103 -10.44 -2.38 -12.39
CA PRO A 103 -10.02 -3.64 -13.00
C PRO A 103 -9.80 -4.74 -11.95
N LEU A 104 -9.30 -4.40 -10.77
CA LEU A 104 -9.14 -5.36 -9.68
C LEU A 104 -10.48 -5.98 -9.25
N ILE A 105 -11.51 -5.15 -9.08
CA ILE A 105 -12.87 -5.62 -8.74
C ILE A 105 -13.44 -6.48 -9.87
N LYS A 106 -13.21 -6.09 -11.13
CA LYS A 106 -13.61 -6.89 -12.29
C LYS A 106 -12.97 -8.27 -12.28
N PHE A 107 -11.68 -8.36 -11.98
CA PHE A 107 -10.97 -9.64 -11.89
C PHE A 107 -11.45 -10.50 -10.72
N ASN A 108 -11.71 -9.89 -9.55
CA ASN A 108 -12.24 -10.58 -8.38
C ASN A 108 -13.67 -11.13 -8.62
N CYS A 109 -14.53 -10.37 -9.30
CA CYS A 109 -15.87 -10.80 -9.67
C CYS A 109 -15.90 -11.79 -10.86
N SER A 110 -14.76 -12.06 -11.50
CA SER A 110 -14.70 -12.91 -12.69
C SER A 110 -14.50 -14.38 -12.31
N HIS A 111 -15.55 -15.19 -12.53
CA HIS A 111 -15.49 -16.65 -12.46
C HIS A 111 -14.36 -17.27 -13.28
N ARG A 112 -13.85 -16.55 -14.29
CA ARG A 112 -12.80 -17.02 -15.20
C ARG A 112 -11.38 -16.81 -14.67
N VAL A 113 -11.18 -15.83 -13.78
CA VAL A 113 -9.87 -15.53 -13.18
C VAL A 113 -9.72 -16.19 -11.81
N MET A 114 -10.78 -16.14 -11.00
CA MET A 114 -10.75 -16.61 -9.61
C MET A 114 -11.32 -18.04 -9.44
N GLY A 115 -11.86 -18.63 -10.51
CA GLY A 115 -12.51 -19.95 -10.48
C GLY A 115 -13.98 -19.91 -10.05
N LYS A 116 -14.72 -20.98 -10.34
CA LYS A 116 -16.18 -21.05 -10.09
C LYS A 116 -16.55 -21.03 -8.60
N GLU A 117 -15.64 -21.42 -7.71
CA GLU A 117 -15.89 -21.55 -6.27
C GLU A 117 -15.43 -20.35 -5.44
N HIS A 118 -14.44 -19.58 -5.90
CA HIS A 118 -13.89 -18.44 -5.14
C HIS A 118 -14.27 -17.07 -5.70
N ALA A 119 -14.92 -17.01 -6.87
CA ALA A 119 -15.34 -15.73 -7.42
C ALA A 119 -16.54 -15.13 -6.66
N SER A 120 -16.44 -13.84 -6.42
CA SER A 120 -17.41 -13.01 -5.70
C SER A 120 -18.82 -13.12 -6.29
N ARG A 121 -19.79 -13.65 -5.52
CA ARG A 121 -21.17 -13.94 -5.99
C ARG A 121 -22.22 -13.08 -5.29
N GLY A 122 -23.26 -12.71 -6.05
CA GLY A 122 -24.48 -12.08 -5.54
C GLY A 122 -24.23 -10.83 -4.71
N MET A 123 -24.27 -10.97 -3.38
CA MET A 123 -24.10 -9.87 -2.42
C MET A 123 -22.67 -9.34 -2.38
N GLU A 124 -21.67 -10.21 -2.52
CA GLU A 124 -20.25 -9.80 -2.47
C GLU A 124 -19.90 -8.95 -3.70
N LYS A 125 -20.36 -9.38 -4.88
CA LYS A 125 -20.28 -8.57 -6.11
C LYS A 125 -20.97 -7.22 -5.93
N PHE A 126 -22.17 -7.18 -5.34
CA PHE A 126 -22.87 -5.92 -5.08
C PHE A 126 -22.08 -5.01 -4.14
N VAL A 127 -21.52 -5.54 -3.05
CA VAL A 127 -20.68 -4.78 -2.11
C VAL A 127 -19.44 -4.23 -2.81
N LEU A 128 -18.77 -5.01 -3.65
CA LEU A 128 -17.60 -4.55 -4.40
C LEU A 128 -17.97 -3.45 -5.41
N HIS A 129 -19.10 -3.58 -6.13
CA HIS A 129 -19.55 -2.53 -7.05
C HIS A 129 -19.96 -1.26 -6.30
N LEU A 130 -20.64 -1.40 -5.17
CA LEU A 130 -20.98 -0.28 -4.29
C LEU A 130 -19.72 0.41 -3.78
N PHE A 131 -18.71 -0.37 -3.37
CA PHE A 131 -17.42 0.15 -2.92
C PHE A 131 -16.69 0.91 -4.04
N ALA A 132 -16.68 0.39 -5.28
CA ALA A 132 -16.11 1.10 -6.43
C ALA A 132 -16.79 2.45 -6.69
N ILE A 133 -18.13 2.47 -6.65
CA ILE A 133 -18.93 3.69 -6.82
C ILE A 133 -18.66 4.67 -5.68
N LEU A 134 -18.56 4.18 -4.44
CA LEU A 134 -18.26 4.99 -3.26
C LEU A 134 -16.87 5.61 -3.36
N VAL A 135 -15.84 4.84 -3.71
CA VAL A 135 -14.47 5.33 -3.89
C VAL A 135 -14.43 6.39 -5.00
N TRP A 136 -15.11 6.16 -6.12
CA TRP A 136 -15.23 7.16 -7.17
C TRP A 136 -15.92 8.44 -6.66
N GLY A 137 -17.04 8.32 -5.96
CA GLY A 137 -17.79 9.47 -5.43
C GLY A 137 -16.97 10.28 -4.41
N ILE A 138 -16.26 9.61 -3.50
CA ILE A 138 -15.38 10.28 -2.53
C ILE A 138 -14.25 11.00 -3.24
N ASN A 139 -13.58 10.37 -4.22
CA ASN A 139 -12.51 11.01 -4.97
C ASN A 139 -13.01 12.20 -5.80
N ALA A 140 -14.20 12.09 -6.40
CA ALA A 140 -14.82 13.20 -7.14
C ALA A 140 -15.11 14.40 -6.22
N VAL A 141 -15.66 14.15 -5.03
CA VAL A 141 -15.90 15.21 -4.03
C VAL A 141 -14.59 15.78 -3.50
N ALA A 142 -13.59 14.95 -3.22
CA ALA A 142 -12.28 15.39 -2.73
C ALA A 142 -11.59 16.35 -3.72
N LEU A 143 -11.67 16.07 -5.02
CA LEU A 143 -11.14 16.93 -6.08
C LEU A 143 -11.96 18.21 -6.28
N SER A 144 -13.28 18.15 -6.07
CA SER A 144 -14.18 19.29 -6.26
C SER A 144 -14.22 20.28 -5.08
N THR A 145 -13.85 19.84 -3.88
CA THR A 145 -14.02 20.63 -2.66
C THR A 145 -12.89 21.66 -2.50
N ASN A 146 -13.25 22.89 -2.12
CA ASN A 146 -12.27 23.96 -1.83
C ASN A 146 -11.36 23.53 -0.68
N GLY A 147 -10.03 23.56 -0.90
CA GLY A 147 -9.03 23.08 0.06
C GLY A 147 -8.66 21.59 -0.04
N GLY A 148 -9.31 20.81 -0.93
CA GLY A 148 -8.98 19.39 -1.19
C GLY A 148 -7.77 19.18 -2.12
N GLY A 149 -7.26 20.25 -2.73
CA GLY A 149 -6.12 20.22 -3.64
C GLY A 149 -6.50 20.23 -5.13
N PHE A 150 -5.64 20.84 -5.96
CA PHE A 150 -5.78 21.00 -7.40
C PHE A 150 -7.00 21.85 -7.84
N PHE A 151 -8.14 21.26 -8.22
CA PHE A 151 -9.25 22.02 -8.82
C PHE A 151 -9.96 22.97 -7.84
N GLY A 152 -10.15 22.56 -6.57
CA GLY A 152 -10.73 23.41 -5.53
C GLY A 152 -9.87 24.62 -5.17
N ASP A 153 -8.55 24.45 -5.12
CA ASP A 153 -7.60 25.54 -4.82
C ASP A 153 -7.44 26.51 -6.00
N ILE A 154 -7.43 25.99 -7.24
CA ILE A 154 -7.38 26.83 -8.44
C ILE A 154 -8.68 27.64 -8.58
N ARG A 155 -9.83 27.06 -8.21
CA ARG A 155 -11.14 27.73 -8.24
C ARG A 155 -11.24 28.92 -7.28
N GLY A 156 -10.62 28.82 -6.10
CA GLY A 156 -10.61 29.89 -5.10
C GLY A 156 -9.84 31.15 -5.53
N ARG A 157 -9.06 31.09 -6.61
CA ARG A 157 -8.17 32.19 -7.06
C ARG A 157 -8.81 33.16 -8.07
N GLY A 158 -10.06 32.95 -8.47
CA GLY A 158 -10.89 33.94 -9.20
C GLY A 158 -10.78 33.95 -10.73
N ASP A 159 -9.79 33.31 -11.33
CA ASP A 159 -9.62 33.29 -12.80
C ASP A 159 -10.20 32.00 -13.42
N GLY A 160 -11.27 32.12 -14.22
CA GLY A 160 -11.74 31.03 -15.09
C GLY A 160 -12.57 29.92 -14.44
N THR A 161 -13.24 30.18 -13.31
CA THR A 161 -14.04 29.22 -12.52
C THR A 161 -14.98 28.33 -13.35
N TRP A 162 -15.68 28.91 -14.33
CA TRP A 162 -16.61 28.17 -15.19
C TRP A 162 -15.90 27.21 -16.15
N GLY A 163 -14.76 27.60 -16.71
CA GLY A 163 -13.96 26.74 -17.58
C GLY A 163 -13.40 25.53 -16.83
N LEU A 164 -12.90 25.76 -15.61
CA LEU A 164 -12.40 24.69 -14.74
C LEU A 164 -13.50 23.74 -14.28
N LEU A 165 -14.70 24.25 -13.99
CA LEU A 165 -15.87 23.42 -13.69
C LEU A 165 -16.25 22.52 -14.87
N VAL A 166 -16.25 23.05 -16.10
CA VAL A 166 -16.56 22.26 -17.29
C VAL A 166 -15.52 21.18 -17.52
N VAL A 167 -14.23 21.50 -17.38
CA VAL A 167 -13.13 20.53 -17.51
C VAL A 167 -13.22 19.45 -16.43
N GLU A 168 -13.49 19.83 -15.19
CA GLU A 168 -13.66 18.89 -14.08
C GLU A 168 -14.84 17.95 -14.31
N LEU A 169 -16.01 18.49 -14.66
CA LEU A 169 -17.19 17.69 -14.96
C LEU A 169 -16.96 16.76 -16.15
N LEU A 170 -16.24 17.21 -17.17
CA LEU A 170 -15.89 16.39 -18.32
C LEU A 170 -14.97 15.23 -17.91
N ILE A 171 -13.92 15.48 -17.12
CA ILE A 171 -13.02 14.44 -16.60
C ILE A 171 -13.79 13.45 -15.73
N GLN A 172 -14.64 13.93 -14.82
CA GLN A 172 -15.43 13.08 -13.93
C GLN A 172 -16.45 12.23 -14.72
N THR A 173 -17.08 12.80 -15.75
CA THR A 173 -18.02 12.09 -16.62
C THR A 173 -17.31 11.02 -17.45
N LEU A 174 -16.13 11.34 -17.99
CA LEU A 174 -15.28 10.35 -18.67
C LEU A 174 -14.87 9.22 -17.72
N TYR A 175 -14.52 9.55 -16.47
CA TYR A 175 -14.20 8.54 -15.46
C TYR A 175 -15.39 7.67 -15.08
N ALA A 176 -16.57 8.27 -14.89
CA ALA A 176 -17.80 7.55 -14.61
C ALA A 176 -18.15 6.60 -15.75
N TRP A 177 -18.04 7.09 -16.99
CA TRP A 177 -18.22 6.29 -18.19
C TRP A 177 -17.23 5.11 -18.24
N TRP A 178 -15.94 5.37 -18.02
CA TRP A 178 -14.91 4.33 -18.01
C TRP A 178 -15.15 3.28 -16.92
N ASN A 179 -15.47 3.72 -15.70
CA ASN A 179 -15.78 2.83 -14.59
C ASN A 179 -17.00 1.96 -14.90
N TRP A 180 -18.07 2.57 -15.43
CA TRP A 180 -19.27 1.85 -15.84
C TRP A 180 -18.97 0.84 -16.93
N TYR A 181 -18.27 1.26 -18.00
CA TYR A 181 -17.88 0.39 -19.10
C TYR A 181 -16.99 -0.77 -18.63
N THR A 182 -16.07 -0.51 -17.71
CA THR A 182 -15.15 -1.54 -17.22
C THR A 182 -15.85 -2.54 -16.30
N LEU A 183 -16.71 -2.08 -15.37
CA LEU A 183 -17.46 -2.93 -14.44
C LEU A 183 -18.51 -3.81 -15.13
N PHE A 184 -19.24 -3.25 -16.11
CA PHE A 184 -20.33 -3.95 -16.79
C PHE A 184 -19.93 -4.56 -18.13
N GLY A 185 -18.80 -4.14 -18.72
CA GLY A 185 -18.25 -4.75 -19.93
C GLY A 185 -17.74 -6.16 -19.66
N GLY A 186 -17.94 -7.07 -20.62
CA GLY A 186 -17.43 -8.44 -20.55
C GLY A 186 -15.91 -8.46 -20.30
N VAL A 187 -15.42 -9.50 -19.62
CA VAL A 187 -13.98 -9.75 -19.49
C VAL A 187 -13.52 -10.31 -20.84
N ALA A 188 -12.81 -9.50 -21.65
CA ALA A 188 -12.25 -9.92 -22.93
C ALA A 188 -11.43 -11.21 -22.76
N GLU A 189 -11.55 -12.13 -23.71
CA GLU A 189 -10.87 -13.43 -23.68
C GLU A 189 -9.36 -13.24 -23.51
N VAL A 190 -8.84 -13.46 -22.31
CA VAL A 190 -7.41 -13.70 -22.13
C VAL A 190 -7.24 -15.16 -22.50
N GLU A 191 -6.62 -15.39 -23.66
CA GLU A 191 -6.13 -16.70 -24.06
C GLU A 191 -4.94 -17.01 -23.14
N TYR A 192 -5.18 -17.82 -22.11
CA TYR A 192 -4.14 -18.23 -21.20
C TYR A 192 -3.26 -19.25 -21.91
N HIS A 193 -2.02 -18.87 -22.21
CA HIS A 193 -0.96 -19.87 -22.28
C HIS A 193 -0.77 -20.38 -20.84
N GLU A 194 -1.14 -21.64 -20.59
CA GLU A 194 -0.93 -22.30 -19.30
C GLU A 194 0.55 -22.16 -18.91
N ALA A 195 0.87 -21.28 -17.96
CA ALA A 195 2.15 -21.33 -17.30
C ALA A 195 2.18 -22.61 -16.47
N PRO A 196 3.24 -23.44 -16.57
CA PRO A 196 3.30 -24.70 -15.85
C PRO A 196 3.20 -24.46 -14.35
N VAL A 197 2.19 -25.08 -13.72
CA VAL A 197 1.86 -25.03 -12.27
C VAL A 197 3.09 -25.26 -11.37
N ILE A 198 4.10 -25.95 -11.89
CA ILE A 198 5.36 -26.30 -11.23
C ILE A 198 6.17 -25.05 -10.79
N LEU A 199 6.07 -23.92 -11.50
CA LEU A 199 6.86 -22.70 -11.18
C LEU A 199 6.28 -21.86 -10.03
N LEU A 200 4.99 -22.02 -9.70
CA LEU A 200 4.36 -21.33 -8.58
C LEU A 200 4.56 -22.07 -7.26
N ASP A 201 4.59 -23.41 -7.33
CA ASP A 201 4.89 -24.28 -6.20
C ASP A 201 6.33 -24.07 -5.72
N SER A 202 7.30 -24.08 -6.65
CA SER A 202 8.72 -23.85 -6.32
C SER A 202 8.96 -22.46 -5.71
N ARG A 203 8.25 -21.43 -6.17
CA ARG A 203 8.40 -20.06 -5.63
C ARG A 203 7.80 -19.91 -4.24
N HIS A 204 6.78 -20.69 -3.90
CA HIS A 204 6.20 -20.71 -2.56
C HIS A 204 7.18 -21.36 -1.57
N ASP A 205 7.84 -22.44 -1.99
CA ASP A 205 8.86 -23.13 -1.21
C ASP A 205 10.11 -22.26 -1.01
N ASP A 206 10.60 -21.60 -2.06
CA ASP A 206 11.73 -20.67 -1.98
C ASP A 206 11.44 -19.51 -1.00
N PHE A 207 10.20 -19.03 -0.97
CA PHE A 207 9.79 -17.95 -0.07
C PHE A 207 9.67 -18.43 1.38
N GLN A 208 9.12 -19.63 1.61
CA GLN A 208 9.08 -20.25 2.94
C GLN A 208 10.49 -20.51 3.47
N GLN A 209 11.41 -20.93 2.60
CA GLN A 209 12.80 -21.20 2.96
C GLN A 209 13.54 -19.91 3.33
N ALA A 210 13.40 -18.84 2.54
CA ALA A 210 14.00 -17.54 2.87
C ALA A 210 13.46 -16.97 4.19
N LEU A 211 12.17 -17.16 4.49
CA LEU A 211 11.55 -16.70 5.73
C LEU A 211 12.05 -17.51 6.94
N ASN A 212 12.30 -18.81 6.76
CA ASN A 212 12.87 -19.67 7.80
C ASN A 212 14.36 -19.39 8.04
N GLU A 213 15.13 -19.06 7.01
CA GLU A 213 16.54 -18.66 7.14
C GLU A 213 16.67 -17.31 7.85
N GLU A 214 15.81 -16.33 7.53
CA GLU A 214 15.82 -15.01 8.19
C GLU A 214 15.35 -15.09 9.65
N LEU A 215 14.47 -16.03 10.00
CA LEU A 215 14.10 -16.34 11.39
C LEU A 215 15.17 -17.12 12.16
N GLN A 216 16.09 -17.81 11.48
CA GLN A 216 17.21 -18.50 12.13
C GLN A 216 18.36 -17.54 12.41
N ASP A 217 18.65 -16.61 11.49
CA ASP A 217 19.68 -15.57 11.67
C ASP A 217 19.36 -14.67 12.89
N ASP A 218 18.07 -14.33 13.10
CA ASP A 218 17.62 -13.56 14.28
C ASP A 218 17.71 -14.34 15.61
N ASN A 219 17.76 -15.68 15.59
CA ASN A 219 17.87 -16.50 16.82
C ASN A 219 19.33 -16.83 17.18
N ASP A 220 20.23 -16.90 16.20
CA ASP A 220 21.65 -17.21 16.43
C ASP A 220 22.43 -15.98 16.97
N ASP A 221 21.88 -14.77 16.83
CA ASP A 221 22.48 -13.53 17.37
C ASP A 221 22.22 -13.32 18.88
N ASP A 222 21.31 -14.08 19.52
CA ASP A 222 21.00 -13.96 20.95
C ASP A 222 21.82 -14.91 21.86
N ASP A 223 22.57 -15.87 21.30
CA ASP A 223 23.25 -16.94 22.07
C ASP A 223 24.75 -16.71 22.36
N ASP A 224 25.38 -15.62 21.87
CA ASP A 224 26.83 -15.37 22.09
C ASP A 224 27.17 -14.48 23.30
N ASP A 225 26.22 -14.14 24.18
CA ASP A 225 26.46 -13.36 25.42
C ASP A 225 26.31 -14.19 26.72
N GLY A 226 26.52 -15.50 26.62
CA GLY A 226 26.47 -16.48 27.73
C GLY A 226 27.83 -16.89 28.29
N MET A 227 28.60 -15.93 28.82
CA MET A 227 29.92 -16.13 29.41
C MET A 227 29.93 -17.17 30.57
N ARG A 228 30.70 -18.25 30.40
CA ARG A 228 31.41 -19.07 31.42
C ARG A 228 30.73 -19.28 32.78
N LEU A 229 30.31 -20.52 33.08
CA LEU A 229 30.63 -21.21 34.35
C LEU A 229 30.78 -22.73 34.12
N THR A 230 31.61 -23.33 34.96
CA THR A 230 32.43 -24.54 34.74
C THR A 230 31.88 -25.84 35.36
N HIS A 231 32.03 -26.95 34.62
CA HIS A 231 32.40 -28.32 35.07
C HIS A 231 31.38 -29.12 35.97
N PRO A 232 31.51 -30.45 36.17
CA PRO A 232 30.61 -31.52 35.71
C PRO A 232 30.41 -32.61 36.81
N TYR A 233 30.05 -33.85 36.40
CA TYR A 233 30.08 -35.10 37.20
C TYR A 233 28.93 -35.22 38.21
N SER A 234 28.02 -36.21 38.14
CA SER A 234 28.21 -37.64 38.39
C SER A 234 26.88 -38.32 37.95
N ASP A 235 26.93 -39.36 37.11
CA ASP A 235 26.82 -40.78 37.48
C ASP A 235 25.43 -41.24 37.96
N ASP A 236 25.05 -42.39 37.39
CA ASP A 236 24.27 -43.47 37.99
C ASP A 236 22.79 -43.71 37.58
N VAL A 237 22.67 -44.80 36.80
CA VAL A 237 21.87 -46.02 37.06
C VAL A 237 20.55 -46.19 36.29
N ASP A 238 20.64 -47.15 35.36
CA ASP A 238 19.74 -48.29 35.06
C ASP A 238 18.24 -48.18 35.34
N GLY A 239 17.44 -48.67 34.37
CA GLY A 239 16.08 -49.13 34.66
C GLY A 239 15.26 -49.39 33.42
N ASP A 240 15.27 -50.64 32.97
CA ASP A 240 14.38 -51.26 32.00
C ASP A 240 12.89 -50.92 32.20
N ASP A 241 12.20 -50.64 31.09
CA ASP A 241 11.23 -51.54 30.41
C ASP A 241 9.98 -50.80 29.89
N PRO A 242 9.47 -51.19 28.70
CA PRO A 242 8.39 -50.49 28.00
C PRO A 242 7.02 -51.08 28.36
N MET A 243 6.00 -50.22 28.44
CA MET A 243 4.59 -50.66 28.46
C MET A 243 3.79 -49.94 27.38
N ILE A 244 3.52 -50.73 26.34
CA ILE A 244 2.44 -50.66 25.36
C ILE A 244 1.11 -50.25 26.02
N PHE A 245 0.31 -49.38 25.37
CA PHE A 245 -1.12 -49.63 25.13
C PHE A 245 -1.69 -48.66 24.07
N SER A 246 -2.19 -49.28 22.98
CA SER A 246 -3.28 -48.90 22.06
C SER A 246 -3.44 -47.46 21.59
#